data_AF-A0A6I9NVL5-F1
#
_entry.id   AF-A0A6I9NVL5-F1
#
_cell.length_a   1.000
_cell.length_b   1.000
_cell.length_c   1.000
_cell.angle_alpha   90.00
_cell.angle_beta   90.00
_cell.angle_gamma   90.00
#
_symmetry.space_group_name_H-M   'P 1'
#
loop_
_entity.id
_entity.type
_entity.pdbx_description
1 polymer ?
#
loop_
_entity_poly.entity_id
_entity_poly.type
_entity_poly.pdbx_seq_one_letter_code
_entity_poly.pdbx_strand_id
1 'polypeptide(L)'
;IENYIKESMKVEMAQLQQSAVHNHTAAMLEMGTNLLSQTAEQTRKLTDVETQVLNQTSRLEIQLLENSLSTNKLEKELMLQTNEISKLHDKNSLLEQKMFEMETRHREELDTLKQEKGSLQVLVGRQSGVIGELEAQLNRASGNGTALQRQQQEMMDTVHNLLNLCNKDGVVPNSTKVVDEEKKFRDCADLHKAGFHRNGVYTIQINPQETKKVYCNMETAGGGWTVIQRREDGSVDFQRTWKEYKMGFGSLSAEHWLGNEYVYQLTRQRQYALRVELTDWETDGNQAFSLYDRFQIGSEKQNYR
;
A
#
# COMPACT_ATOMS: atom_id res chain seq x y z
N ILE A 1 62.19 -122.97 45.14
CA ILE A 1 60.95 -122.87 44.34
C ILE A 1 60.02 -121.81 44.95
N GLU A 2 59.67 -121.91 46.24
CA GLU A 2 58.77 -120.96 46.92
C GLU A 2 59.24 -119.49 46.89
N ASN A 3 60.53 -119.21 47.14
CA ASN A 3 61.08 -117.85 47.05
C ASN A 3 61.03 -117.25 45.62
N TYR A 4 61.15 -118.09 44.58
CA TYR A 4 61.08 -117.65 43.19
C TYR A 4 59.64 -117.27 42.80
N ILE A 5 58.66 -118.06 43.25
CA ILE A 5 57.23 -117.77 43.06
C ILE A 5 56.85 -116.47 43.79
N LYS A 6 57.33 -116.28 45.02
CA LYS A 6 57.05 -115.08 45.81
C LYS A 6 57.61 -113.80 45.19
N GLU A 7 58.83 -113.86 44.65
CA GLU A 7 59.44 -112.69 43.98
C GLU A 7 58.80 -112.43 42.60
N SER A 8 58.45 -113.47 41.84
CA SER A 8 57.71 -113.34 40.58
C SER A 8 56.32 -112.72 40.79
N MET A 9 55.59 -113.18 41.81
CA MET A 9 54.28 -112.60 42.17
C MET A 9 54.40 -111.16 42.63
N LYS A 10 55.49 -110.79 43.34
CA LYS A 10 55.74 -109.41 43.78
C LYS A 10 56.04 -108.49 42.59
N VAL A 11 56.80 -108.97 41.60
CA VAL A 11 57.07 -108.24 40.35
C VAL A 11 55.80 -108.09 39.51
N GLU A 12 54.98 -109.14 39.38
CA GLU A 12 53.68 -109.08 38.69
C GLU A 12 52.70 -108.15 39.41
N MET A 13 52.61 -108.20 40.74
CA MET A 13 51.78 -107.27 41.53
C MET A 13 52.26 -105.81 41.37
N ALA A 14 53.56 -105.57 41.35
CA ALA A 14 54.12 -104.23 41.11
C ALA A 14 53.81 -103.73 39.69
N GLN A 15 53.91 -104.60 38.66
CA GLN A 15 53.53 -104.26 37.29
C GLN A 15 52.03 -104.00 37.12
N LEU A 16 51.17 -104.80 37.76
CA LEU A 16 49.72 -104.59 37.76
C LEU A 16 49.35 -103.28 38.48
N GLN A 17 49.98 -102.98 39.62
CA GLN A 17 49.78 -101.72 40.33
C GLN A 17 50.26 -100.53 39.51
N GLN A 18 51.41 -100.63 38.84
CA GLN A 18 51.94 -99.58 37.96
C GLN A 18 51.05 -99.35 36.73
N SER A 19 50.54 -100.43 36.13
CA SER A 19 49.57 -100.37 35.02
C SER A 19 48.25 -99.74 35.45
N ALA A 20 47.71 -100.12 36.62
CA ALA A 20 46.50 -99.54 37.18
C ALA A 20 46.68 -98.03 37.47
N VAL A 21 47.80 -97.64 38.07
CA VAL A 21 48.16 -96.23 38.31
C VAL A 21 48.31 -95.47 37.01
N HIS A 22 48.99 -96.03 36.00
CA HIS A 22 49.15 -95.39 34.69
C HIS A 22 47.81 -95.19 33.98
N ASN A 23 46.94 -96.20 34.01
CA ASN A 23 45.61 -96.13 33.41
C ASN A 23 44.70 -95.12 34.12
N HIS A 24 44.72 -95.08 35.46
CA HIS A 24 44.02 -94.05 36.24
C HIS A 24 44.57 -92.65 35.96
N THR A 25 45.89 -92.50 35.83
CA THR A 25 46.54 -91.22 35.51
C THR A 25 46.15 -90.76 34.10
N ALA A 26 46.12 -91.67 33.12
CA ALA A 26 45.70 -91.36 31.75
C ALA A 26 44.24 -90.91 31.70
N ALA A 27 43.32 -91.62 32.38
CA ALA A 27 41.91 -91.24 32.46
C ALA A 27 41.71 -89.88 33.16
N MET A 28 42.47 -89.60 34.23
CA MET A 28 42.42 -88.31 34.92
C MET A 28 42.95 -87.16 34.06
N LEU A 29 44.02 -87.40 33.29
CA LEU A 29 44.55 -86.43 32.33
C LEU A 29 43.55 -86.16 31.20
N GLU A 30 42.92 -87.20 30.65
CA GLU A 30 41.91 -87.07 29.60
C GLU A 30 40.69 -86.26 30.07
N MET A 31 40.16 -86.56 31.26
CA MET A 31 39.11 -85.75 31.88
C MET A 31 39.55 -84.31 32.09
N GLY A 32 40.78 -84.10 32.60
CA GLY A 32 41.37 -82.78 32.79
C GLY A 32 41.47 -81.98 31.49
N THR A 33 41.92 -82.60 30.40
CA THR A 33 42.02 -81.95 29.08
C THR A 33 40.66 -81.63 28.50
N ASN A 34 39.66 -82.52 28.67
CA ASN A 34 38.30 -82.29 28.20
C ASN A 34 37.65 -81.13 28.96
N LEU A 35 37.80 -81.10 30.29
CA LEU A 35 37.33 -79.99 31.14
C LEU A 35 38.00 -78.66 30.75
N LEU A 36 39.32 -78.65 30.53
CA LEU A 36 40.05 -77.45 30.10
C LEU A 36 39.59 -76.97 28.72
N SER A 37 39.41 -77.88 27.77
CA SER A 37 38.91 -77.57 26.42
C SER A 37 37.49 -76.97 26.47
N GLN A 38 36.58 -77.59 27.24
CA GLN A 38 35.23 -77.09 27.42
C GLN A 38 35.21 -75.72 28.12
N THR A 39 36.06 -75.53 29.13
CA THR A 39 36.20 -74.26 29.84
C THR A 39 36.73 -73.16 28.91
N ALA A 40 37.72 -73.48 28.07
CA ALA A 40 38.24 -72.55 27.08
C ALA A 40 37.18 -72.17 26.03
N GLU A 41 36.38 -73.13 25.57
CA GLU A 41 35.29 -72.86 24.63
C GLU A 41 34.19 -71.98 25.26
N GLN A 42 33.79 -72.29 26.49
CA GLN A 42 32.82 -71.47 27.23
C GLN A 42 33.34 -70.06 27.48
N THR A 43 34.62 -69.92 27.86
CA THR A 43 35.27 -68.61 28.04
C THR A 43 35.22 -67.82 26.75
N ARG A 44 35.54 -68.44 25.60
CA ARG A 44 35.48 -67.76 24.29
C ARG A 44 34.07 -67.31 23.93
N LYS A 45 33.05 -68.15 24.17
CA LYS A 45 31.64 -67.78 23.95
C LYS A 45 31.20 -66.63 24.83
N LEU A 46 31.60 -66.65 26.10
CA LEU A 46 31.30 -65.57 27.04
C LEU A 46 31.93 -64.25 26.60
N THR A 47 33.21 -64.27 26.21
CA THR A 47 33.90 -63.08 25.69
C THR A 47 33.22 -62.53 24.42
N ASP A 48 32.75 -63.39 23.51
CA ASP A 48 32.01 -62.96 22.32
C ASP A 48 30.72 -62.22 22.70
N VAL A 49 29.92 -62.79 23.61
CA VAL A 49 28.71 -62.15 24.14
C VAL A 49 29.03 -60.83 24.87
N GLU A 50 30.06 -60.80 25.71
CA GLU A 50 30.51 -59.58 26.40
C GLU A 50 30.86 -58.47 25.40
N THR A 51 31.62 -58.80 24.34
CA THR A 51 31.96 -57.81 23.30
C THR A 51 30.74 -57.35 22.52
N GLN A 52 29.79 -58.24 22.24
CA GLN A 52 28.54 -57.89 21.59
C GLN A 52 27.70 -56.93 22.45
N VAL A 53 27.55 -57.23 23.74
CA VAL A 53 26.83 -56.38 24.69
C VAL A 53 27.52 -55.03 24.80
N LEU A 54 28.85 -54.99 24.94
CA LEU A 54 29.61 -53.73 25.02
C LEU A 54 29.43 -52.86 23.77
N ASN A 55 29.43 -53.46 22.58
CA ASN A 55 29.17 -52.75 21.33
C ASN A 55 27.73 -52.22 21.25
N GLN A 56 26.75 -53.04 21.64
CA GLN A 56 25.34 -52.61 21.69
C GLN A 56 25.13 -51.47 22.69
N THR A 57 25.69 -51.56 23.89
CA THR A 57 25.62 -50.50 24.91
C THR A 57 26.25 -49.22 24.38
N SER A 58 27.44 -49.28 23.78
CA SER A 58 28.09 -48.10 23.20
C SER A 58 27.25 -47.46 22.08
N ARG A 59 26.60 -48.26 21.22
CA ARG A 59 25.69 -47.75 20.19
C ARG A 59 24.47 -47.05 20.79
N LEU A 60 23.87 -47.63 21.82
CA LEU A 60 22.72 -47.03 22.49
C LEU A 60 23.09 -45.73 23.21
N GLU A 61 24.26 -45.67 23.83
CA GLU A 61 24.77 -44.44 24.47
C GLU A 61 24.96 -43.31 23.44
N ILE A 62 25.54 -43.62 22.28
CA ILE A 62 25.71 -42.64 21.19
C ILE A 62 24.34 -42.15 20.71
N GLN A 63 23.40 -43.07 20.44
CA GLN A 63 22.04 -42.69 20.00
C GLN A 63 21.30 -41.84 21.05
N LEU A 64 21.47 -42.15 22.33
CA LEU A 64 20.87 -41.36 23.41
C LEU A 64 21.43 -39.95 23.45
N LEU A 65 22.75 -39.79 23.26
CA LEU A 65 23.41 -38.49 23.19
C LEU A 65 22.96 -37.68 21.96
N GLU A 66 22.87 -38.32 20.80
CA GLU A 66 22.38 -37.69 19.56
C GLU A 66 20.93 -37.21 19.72
N ASN A 67 20.06 -38.06 20.29
CA ASN A 67 18.67 -37.70 20.57
C ASN A 67 18.59 -36.54 21.56
N SER A 68 19.36 -36.58 22.66
CA SER A 68 19.39 -35.48 23.64
C SER A 68 19.85 -34.16 23.01
N LEU A 69 20.86 -34.19 22.14
CA LEU A 69 21.33 -32.99 21.43
C LEU A 69 20.25 -32.45 20.49
N SER A 70 19.56 -33.33 19.76
CA SER A 70 18.46 -32.97 18.87
C SER A 70 17.29 -32.34 19.64
N THR A 71 16.90 -32.93 20.77
CA THR A 71 15.86 -32.39 21.66
C THR A 71 16.24 -30.99 22.17
N ASN A 72 17.47 -30.81 22.67
CA ASN A 72 17.96 -29.50 23.12
C ASN A 72 17.92 -28.44 22.01
N LYS A 73 18.20 -28.83 20.76
CA LYS A 73 18.12 -27.92 19.61
C LYS A 73 16.67 -27.52 19.33
N LEU A 74 15.76 -28.49 19.31
CA LEU A 74 14.33 -28.26 19.11
C LEU A 74 13.74 -27.38 20.21
N GLU A 75 14.12 -27.57 21.47
CA GLU A 75 13.68 -26.73 22.59
C GLU A 75 14.10 -25.27 22.42
N LYS A 76 15.33 -25.02 21.95
CA LYS A 76 15.81 -23.66 21.65
C LYS A 76 15.03 -23.03 20.51
N GLU A 77 14.77 -23.78 19.43
CA GLU A 77 13.97 -23.29 18.30
C GLU A 77 12.54 -22.97 18.73
N LEU A 78 11.92 -23.81 19.57
CA LEU A 78 10.58 -23.60 20.10
C LEU A 78 10.50 -22.35 20.98
N MET A 79 11.52 -22.09 21.80
CA MET A 79 11.60 -20.88 22.62
C MET A 79 11.71 -19.62 21.76
N LEU A 80 12.52 -19.65 20.69
CA LEU A 80 12.64 -18.53 19.76
C LEU A 80 11.32 -18.26 19.02
N GLN A 81 10.67 -19.31 18.53
CA GLN A 81 9.36 -19.18 17.87
C GLN A 81 8.30 -18.64 18.81
N THR A 82 8.27 -19.08 20.07
CA THR A 82 7.32 -18.59 21.07
C THR A 82 7.52 -17.11 21.35
N ASN A 83 8.78 -16.64 21.43
CA ASN A 83 9.08 -15.22 21.57
C ASN A 83 8.60 -14.40 20.36
N GLU A 84 8.82 -14.87 19.14
CA GLU A 84 8.32 -14.18 17.95
C GLU A 84 6.79 -14.16 17.89
N ILE A 85 6.12 -15.25 18.28
CA ILE A 85 4.65 -15.29 18.39
C ILE A 85 4.17 -14.25 19.41
N SER A 86 4.83 -14.14 20.57
CA SER A 86 4.49 -13.12 21.58
C SER A 86 4.62 -11.70 21.01
N LYS A 87 5.73 -11.39 20.33
CA LYS A 87 5.92 -10.08 19.70
C LYS A 87 4.88 -9.78 18.62
N LEU A 88 4.50 -10.78 17.83
CA LEU A 88 3.46 -10.64 16.82
C LEU A 88 2.09 -10.43 17.47
N HIS A 89 1.80 -11.12 18.57
CA HIS A 89 0.58 -10.93 19.34
C HIS A 89 0.46 -9.50 19.89
N ASP A 90 1.54 -8.97 20.48
CA ASP A 90 1.56 -7.59 21.00
C ASP A 90 1.34 -6.56 19.88
N LYS A 91 1.98 -6.77 18.72
CA LYS A 91 1.78 -5.91 17.53
C LYS A 91 0.36 -5.98 17.01
N ASN A 92 -0.24 -7.16 16.95
CA ASN A 92 -1.63 -7.32 16.52
C ASN A 92 -2.60 -6.64 17.49
N SER A 93 -2.40 -6.80 18.79
CA SER A 93 -3.22 -6.13 19.81
C SER A 93 -3.17 -4.60 19.68
N LEU A 94 -1.98 -4.04 19.45
CA LEU A 94 -1.82 -2.60 19.21
C LEU A 94 -2.51 -2.14 17.92
N LEU A 95 -2.42 -2.93 16.85
CA LEU A 95 -3.10 -2.62 15.58
C LEU A 95 -4.62 -2.66 15.73
N GLU A 96 -5.16 -3.65 16.44
CA GLU A 96 -6.59 -3.76 16.75
C GLU A 96 -7.07 -2.54 17.55
N GLN A 97 -6.31 -2.10 18.55
CA GLN A 97 -6.63 -0.89 19.31
C GLN A 97 -6.65 0.36 18.41
N LYS A 98 -5.62 0.56 17.58
CA LYS A 98 -5.56 1.71 16.66
C LYS A 98 -6.69 1.70 15.63
N MET A 99 -7.09 0.51 15.17
CA MET A 99 -8.20 0.34 14.24
C MET A 99 -9.52 0.75 14.90
N PHE A 100 -9.73 0.34 16.15
CA PHE A 100 -10.91 0.75 16.92
C PHE A 100 -10.95 2.26 17.17
N GLU A 101 -9.82 2.88 17.52
CA GLU A 101 -9.71 4.34 17.70
C GLU A 101 -9.97 5.10 16.39
N MET A 102 -9.47 4.59 15.26
CA MET A 102 -9.76 5.18 13.94
C MET A 102 -11.24 5.04 13.57
N GLU A 103 -11.84 3.87 13.78
CA GLU A 103 -13.24 3.61 13.44
C GLU A 103 -14.19 4.51 14.26
N THR A 104 -13.89 4.71 15.55
CA THR A 104 -14.65 5.61 16.41
C THR A 104 -14.52 7.06 15.95
N ARG A 105 -13.32 7.54 15.61
CA ARG A 105 -13.11 8.89 15.06
C ARG A 105 -13.87 9.12 13.76
N HIS A 106 -13.76 8.20 12.79
CA HIS A 106 -14.49 8.30 11.52
C HIS A 106 -16.01 8.30 11.73
N ARG A 107 -16.52 7.59 12.74
CA ARG A 107 -17.94 7.59 13.07
C ARG A 107 -18.40 8.96 13.58
N GLU A 108 -17.62 9.58 14.47
CA GLU A 108 -17.89 10.93 14.99
C GLU A 108 -17.84 12.00 13.88
N GLU A 109 -16.84 11.93 13.00
CA GLU A 109 -16.74 12.81 11.83
C GLU A 109 -17.95 12.65 10.89
N LEU A 110 -18.36 11.41 10.63
CA LEU A 110 -19.51 11.13 9.77
C LEU A 110 -20.81 11.69 10.35
N ASP A 111 -21.00 11.59 11.66
CA ASP A 111 -22.18 12.13 12.33
C ASP A 111 -22.17 13.66 12.34
N THR A 112 -21.00 14.28 12.50
CA THR A 112 -20.81 15.73 12.36
C THR A 112 -21.17 16.18 10.93
N LEU A 113 -20.65 15.51 9.92
CA LEU A 113 -20.95 15.81 8.51
C LEU A 113 -22.43 15.64 8.17
N LYS A 114 -23.11 14.64 8.75
CA LYS A 114 -24.57 14.49 8.60
C LYS A 114 -25.32 15.67 9.20
N GLN A 115 -24.90 16.15 10.37
CA GLN A 115 -25.51 17.30 11.03
C GLN A 115 -25.31 18.60 10.21
N GLU A 116 -24.10 18.83 9.70
CA GLU A 116 -23.81 19.95 8.82
C GLU A 116 -24.63 19.89 7.52
N LYS A 117 -24.68 18.70 6.89
CA LYS A 117 -25.51 18.47 5.71
C LYS A 117 -26.97 18.82 5.99
N GLY A 118 -27.53 18.38 7.12
CA GLY A 118 -28.90 18.73 7.52
C GLY A 118 -29.10 20.24 7.65
N SER A 119 -28.15 20.94 8.28
CA SER A 119 -28.18 22.39 8.45
C SER A 119 -28.13 23.14 7.11
N LEU A 120 -27.25 22.70 6.20
CA LEU A 120 -27.16 23.26 4.85
C LEU A 120 -28.43 23.02 4.06
N GLN A 121 -29.04 21.83 4.19
CA GLN A 121 -30.27 21.49 3.48
C GLN A 121 -31.44 22.38 3.93
N VAL A 122 -31.53 22.70 5.22
CA VAL A 122 -32.48 23.68 5.75
C VAL A 122 -32.20 25.08 5.20
N LEU A 123 -30.93 25.51 5.16
CA LEU A 123 -30.55 26.82 4.64
C LEU A 123 -30.91 26.98 3.15
N VAL A 124 -30.63 25.96 2.34
CA VAL A 124 -30.99 25.91 0.92
C VAL A 124 -32.50 25.96 0.75
N GLY A 125 -33.26 25.22 1.55
CA GLY A 125 -34.72 25.29 1.55
C GLY A 125 -35.24 26.71 1.85
N ARG A 126 -34.64 27.39 2.83
CA ARG A 126 -34.97 28.79 3.16
C ARG A 126 -34.63 29.75 2.02
N GLN A 127 -33.45 29.60 1.40
CA GLN A 127 -33.05 30.42 0.25
C GLN A 127 -33.99 30.22 -0.93
N SER A 128 -34.38 28.98 -1.23
CA SER A 128 -35.34 28.68 -2.30
C SER A 128 -36.69 29.35 -2.06
N GLY A 129 -37.16 29.40 -0.81
CA GLY A 129 -38.40 30.12 -0.46
C GLY A 129 -38.30 31.63 -0.71
N VAL A 130 -37.19 32.25 -0.29
CA VAL A 130 -36.94 33.68 -0.51
C VAL A 130 -36.84 34.02 -2.00
N ILE A 131 -36.18 33.16 -2.79
CA ILE A 131 -36.08 33.35 -4.24
C ILE A 131 -37.48 33.32 -4.88
N GLY A 132 -38.32 32.35 -4.52
CA GLY A 132 -39.69 32.28 -5.02
C GLY A 132 -40.53 33.52 -4.68
N GLU A 133 -40.33 34.09 -3.48
CA GLU A 133 -41.00 35.34 -3.09
C GLU A 133 -40.48 36.55 -3.89
N LEU A 134 -39.17 36.65 -4.11
CA LEU A 134 -38.57 37.70 -4.94
C LEU A 134 -39.03 37.60 -6.40
N GLU A 135 -39.12 36.40 -6.96
CA GLU A 135 -39.64 36.16 -8.31
C GLU A 135 -41.12 36.62 -8.42
N ALA A 136 -41.94 36.31 -7.41
CA ALA A 136 -43.33 36.77 -7.37
C ALA A 136 -43.43 38.30 -7.31
N GLN A 137 -42.58 38.96 -6.52
CA GLN A 137 -42.52 40.43 -6.46
C GLN A 137 -42.06 41.04 -7.79
N LEU A 138 -41.02 40.48 -8.41
CA LEU A 138 -40.50 40.94 -9.69
C LEU A 138 -41.55 40.82 -10.80
N ASN A 139 -42.31 39.72 -10.84
CA ASN A 139 -43.41 39.55 -11.79
C ASN A 139 -44.51 40.59 -11.61
N ARG A 140 -44.88 40.93 -10.36
CA ARG A 140 -45.84 42.02 -10.07
C ARG A 140 -45.30 43.38 -10.52
N ALA A 141 -44.04 43.68 -10.23
CA ALA A 141 -43.41 44.93 -10.61
C ALA A 141 -43.27 45.07 -12.14
N SER A 142 -42.90 44.01 -12.84
CA SER A 142 -42.85 43.94 -14.29
C SER A 142 -44.23 44.16 -14.92
N GLY A 143 -45.27 43.52 -14.39
CA GLY A 143 -46.67 43.74 -14.80
C GLY A 143 -47.07 45.21 -14.68
N ASN A 144 -46.78 45.86 -13.55
CA ASN A 144 -47.01 47.29 -13.36
C ASN A 144 -46.20 48.15 -14.32
N GLY A 145 -44.93 47.80 -14.58
CA GLY A 145 -44.07 48.48 -15.55
C GLY A 145 -44.64 48.41 -16.97
N THR A 146 -45.18 47.26 -17.39
CA THR A 146 -45.86 47.15 -18.70
C THR A 146 -47.15 47.95 -18.76
N ALA A 147 -47.91 48.06 -17.67
CA ALA A 147 -49.10 48.89 -17.60
C ALA A 147 -48.74 50.39 -17.72
N LEU A 148 -47.71 50.82 -17.01
CA LEU A 148 -47.18 52.18 -17.11
C LEU A 148 -46.63 52.47 -18.51
N GLN A 149 -45.92 51.52 -19.13
CA GLN A 149 -45.43 51.64 -20.50
C GLN A 149 -46.58 51.76 -21.51
N ARG A 150 -47.69 51.00 -21.33
CA ARG A 150 -48.89 51.17 -22.16
C ARG A 150 -49.52 52.55 -21.98
N GLN A 151 -49.64 53.03 -20.75
CA GLN A 151 -50.14 54.38 -20.47
C GLN A 151 -49.24 55.46 -21.10
N GLN A 152 -47.92 55.25 -21.07
CA GLN A 152 -46.95 56.16 -21.68
C GLN A 152 -47.00 56.09 -23.22
N GLN A 153 -47.28 54.91 -23.80
CA GLN A 153 -47.51 54.75 -25.24
C GLN A 153 -48.80 55.44 -25.69
N GLU A 154 -49.91 55.30 -24.94
CA GLU A 154 -51.17 56.03 -25.24
C GLU A 154 -50.96 57.55 -25.16
N MET A 155 -50.17 58.02 -24.21
CA MET A 155 -49.79 59.43 -24.09
C MET A 155 -48.89 59.87 -25.25
N MET A 156 -47.95 59.02 -25.69
CA MET A 156 -47.11 59.28 -26.85
C MET A 156 -47.88 59.22 -28.17
N ASP A 157 -48.91 58.39 -28.29
CA ASP A 157 -49.78 58.28 -29.45
C ASP A 157 -50.74 59.46 -29.53
N THR A 158 -51.25 59.95 -28.40
CA THR A 158 -52.02 61.21 -28.36
C THR A 158 -51.13 62.41 -28.72
N VAL A 159 -49.89 62.44 -28.22
CA VAL A 159 -48.88 63.44 -28.63
C VAL A 159 -48.50 63.29 -30.11
N HIS A 160 -48.30 62.08 -30.63
CA HIS A 160 -48.03 61.82 -32.04
C HIS A 160 -49.22 62.17 -32.93
N ASN A 161 -50.46 61.96 -32.48
CA ASN A 161 -51.64 62.41 -33.20
C ASN A 161 -51.70 63.94 -33.25
N LEU A 162 -51.32 64.62 -32.18
CA LEU A 162 -51.16 66.09 -32.15
C LEU A 162 -49.98 66.56 -33.03
N LEU A 163 -48.89 65.80 -33.12
CA LEU A 163 -47.71 66.08 -33.96
C LEU A 163 -47.94 65.75 -35.44
N ASN A 164 -48.73 64.72 -35.76
CA ASN A 164 -49.14 64.34 -37.12
C ASN A 164 -50.17 65.34 -37.70
N LEU A 165 -50.87 66.07 -36.84
CA LEU A 165 -51.59 67.29 -37.23
C LEU A 165 -50.64 68.45 -37.57
N CYS A 166 -49.33 68.34 -37.27
CA CYS A 166 -48.36 69.42 -37.40
C CYS A 166 -47.20 69.21 -38.39
N ASN A 167 -46.85 68.01 -38.91
CA ASN A 167 -45.94 67.96 -40.09
C ASN A 167 -45.77 66.60 -40.77
N LYS A 168 -45.50 66.70 -42.08
CA LYS A 168 -45.08 65.67 -43.05
C LYS A 168 -43.60 65.30 -42.91
N ASP A 169 -43.28 64.12 -43.44
CA ASP A 169 -41.99 63.60 -43.94
C ASP A 169 -40.96 62.99 -42.96
N GLY A 170 -40.58 61.72 -43.22
CA GLY A 170 -39.17 61.36 -43.44
C GLY A 170 -38.36 60.57 -42.39
N VAL A 171 -38.58 59.25 -42.29
CA VAL A 171 -37.59 58.13 -42.46
C VAL A 171 -36.20 58.09 -41.71
N VAL A 172 -36.08 57.16 -40.71
CA VAL A 172 -35.13 55.99 -40.49
C VAL A 172 -33.57 56.23 -40.40
N PRO A 173 -32.63 55.32 -39.92
CA PRO A 173 -32.60 54.14 -38.99
C PRO A 173 -31.48 54.09 -37.88
N ASN A 174 -31.69 53.16 -36.93
CA ASN A 174 -30.81 52.18 -36.24
C ASN A 174 -29.26 52.24 -36.25
N SER A 175 -28.69 51.97 -35.05
CA SER A 175 -27.27 51.68 -34.79
C SER A 175 -26.98 50.20 -34.50
N THR A 176 -25.80 49.80 -34.94
CA THR A 176 -25.22 48.46 -35.10
C THR A 176 -24.64 47.88 -33.80
N LYS A 177 -24.64 46.54 -33.70
CA LYS A 177 -24.02 45.73 -32.64
C LYS A 177 -22.49 45.71 -32.76
N VAL A 178 -21.78 45.87 -31.64
CA VAL A 178 -20.33 45.73 -31.51
C VAL A 178 -19.99 44.30 -31.08
N VAL A 179 -19.01 43.68 -31.74
CA VAL A 179 -18.44 42.36 -31.44
C VAL A 179 -17.20 42.59 -30.56
N ASP A 180 -17.14 41.95 -29.39
CA ASP A 180 -16.05 42.08 -28.41
C ASP A 180 -14.90 41.12 -28.75
N GLU A 181 -13.66 41.60 -28.69
CA GLU A 181 -12.44 40.83 -28.97
C GLU A 181 -12.12 39.91 -27.78
N GLU A 182 -12.13 38.60 -28.02
CA GLU A 182 -11.89 37.59 -27.00
C GLU A 182 -10.41 37.58 -26.55
N LYS A 183 -10.15 38.17 -25.37
CA LYS A 183 -8.82 38.27 -24.75
C LYS A 183 -8.29 36.87 -24.42
N LYS A 184 -7.17 36.46 -25.05
CA LYS A 184 -6.58 35.12 -24.89
C LYS A 184 -5.55 35.10 -23.76
N PHE A 185 -5.67 34.13 -22.84
CA PHE A 185 -4.76 33.95 -21.72
C PHE A 185 -3.85 32.74 -21.94
N ARG A 186 -2.55 32.87 -21.69
CA ARG A 186 -1.58 31.79 -21.94
C ARG A 186 -1.47 30.77 -20.81
N ASP A 187 -1.75 31.22 -19.59
CA ASP A 187 -1.62 30.43 -18.36
C ASP A 187 -2.43 31.06 -17.23
N CYS A 188 -2.45 30.38 -16.07
CA CYS A 188 -3.17 30.84 -14.89
C CYS A 188 -2.63 32.15 -14.30
N ALA A 189 -1.37 32.51 -14.52
CA ALA A 189 -0.83 33.77 -14.01
C ALA A 189 -1.31 34.96 -14.85
N ASP A 190 -1.47 34.78 -16.17
CA ASP A 190 -2.08 35.79 -17.04
C ASP A 190 -3.57 35.99 -16.68
N LEU A 191 -4.29 34.90 -16.38
CA LEU A 191 -5.66 34.97 -15.83
C LEU A 191 -5.71 35.70 -14.48
N HIS A 192 -4.80 35.37 -13.56
CA HIS A 192 -4.73 36.00 -12.24
C HIS A 192 -4.50 37.52 -12.35
N LYS A 193 -3.59 37.95 -13.24
CA LYS A 193 -3.35 39.37 -13.52
C LYS A 193 -4.55 40.08 -14.16
N ALA A 194 -5.40 39.35 -14.86
CA ALA A 194 -6.62 39.88 -15.46
C ALA A 194 -7.80 39.97 -14.48
N GLY A 195 -7.61 39.61 -13.20
CA GLY A 195 -8.62 39.73 -12.14
C GLY A 195 -9.34 38.43 -11.80
N PHE A 196 -8.94 37.29 -12.39
CA PHE A 196 -9.52 35.99 -12.06
C PHE A 196 -8.83 35.41 -10.82
N HIS A 197 -9.41 35.64 -9.64
CA HIS A 197 -8.82 35.27 -8.34
C HIS A 197 -9.46 34.05 -7.67
N ARG A 198 -10.33 33.30 -8.36
CA ARG A 198 -10.98 32.11 -7.79
C ARG A 198 -10.30 30.84 -8.29
N ASN A 199 -10.11 29.86 -7.42
CA ASN A 199 -9.67 28.53 -7.84
C ASN A 199 -10.70 27.90 -8.78
N GLY A 200 -10.25 27.18 -9.81
CA GLY A 200 -11.17 26.50 -10.71
C GLY A 200 -10.56 26.10 -12.04
N VAL A 201 -11.41 25.56 -12.92
CA VAL A 201 -11.02 25.14 -14.27
C VAL A 201 -11.18 26.32 -15.24
N TYR A 202 -10.09 26.69 -15.90
CA TYR A 202 -10.03 27.76 -16.87
C TYR A 202 -9.52 27.25 -18.22
N THR A 203 -9.85 27.97 -19.29
CA THR A 203 -9.30 27.72 -20.62
C THR A 203 -8.10 28.62 -20.85
N ILE A 204 -6.95 28.03 -21.18
CA ILE A 204 -5.72 28.73 -21.53
C ILE A 204 -5.28 28.37 -22.95
N GLN A 205 -4.47 29.22 -23.56
CA GLN A 205 -3.90 29.02 -24.88
C GLN A 205 -2.49 28.45 -24.76
N ILE A 206 -2.33 27.17 -25.09
CA ILE A 206 -1.05 26.46 -25.00
C ILE A 206 -0.18 26.72 -26.23
N ASN A 207 -0.79 26.95 -27.39
CA ASN A 207 -0.10 27.44 -28.58
C ASN A 207 -1.08 28.31 -29.41
N PRO A 208 -0.61 29.07 -30.42
CA PRO A 208 -1.47 29.98 -31.19
C PRO A 208 -2.74 29.34 -31.79
N GLN A 209 -2.76 28.02 -31.96
CA GLN A 209 -3.83 27.26 -32.59
C GLN A 209 -4.59 26.35 -31.62
N GLU A 210 -4.15 26.22 -30.37
CA GLU A 210 -4.67 25.23 -29.42
C GLU A 210 -4.93 25.82 -28.04
N THR A 211 -6.15 25.61 -27.58
CA THR A 211 -6.59 25.91 -26.22
C THR A 211 -6.76 24.65 -25.41
N LYS A 212 -6.47 24.72 -24.11
CA LYS A 212 -6.61 23.59 -23.19
C LYS A 212 -7.25 24.07 -21.89
N LYS A 213 -8.08 23.21 -21.30
CA LYS A 213 -8.59 23.42 -19.95
C LYS A 213 -7.54 23.00 -18.93
N VAL A 214 -7.33 23.82 -17.91
CA VAL A 214 -6.41 23.58 -16.79
C VAL A 214 -7.07 23.97 -15.49
N TYR A 215 -6.63 23.38 -14.39
CA TYR A 215 -7.01 23.86 -13.07
C TYR A 215 -6.03 24.95 -12.63
N CYS A 216 -6.57 26.12 -12.28
CA CYS A 216 -5.82 27.22 -11.72
C CYS A 216 -6.01 27.30 -10.22
N ASN A 217 -4.91 27.25 -9.48
CA ASN A 217 -4.88 27.67 -8.08
C ASN A 217 -4.52 29.16 -8.03
N MET A 218 -5.52 29.97 -7.70
CA MET A 218 -5.49 31.43 -7.66
C MET A 218 -5.28 31.99 -6.25
N GLU A 219 -5.17 31.14 -5.23
CA GLU A 219 -5.11 31.58 -3.83
C GLU A 219 -3.76 31.28 -3.17
N THR A 220 -3.19 30.10 -3.43
CA THR A 220 -1.97 29.63 -2.76
C THR A 220 -0.74 30.40 -3.23
N ALA A 221 0.12 30.80 -2.29
CA ALA A 221 1.41 31.46 -2.56
C ALA A 221 1.33 32.63 -3.57
N GLY A 222 0.28 33.45 -3.47
CA GLY A 222 0.08 34.63 -4.35
C GLY A 222 -0.69 34.34 -5.64
N GLY A 223 -1.14 33.10 -5.85
CA GLY A 223 -2.04 32.73 -6.94
C GLY A 223 -1.39 32.65 -8.33
N GLY A 224 -2.20 32.26 -9.32
CA GLY A 224 -1.78 32.15 -10.72
C GLY A 224 -1.05 30.85 -11.06
N TRP A 225 -1.20 29.81 -10.26
CA TRP A 225 -0.55 28.52 -10.47
C TRP A 225 -1.38 27.62 -11.39
N THR A 226 -0.79 27.22 -12.52
CA THR A 226 -1.35 26.16 -13.37
C THR A 226 -1.00 24.80 -12.75
N VAL A 227 -2.00 24.06 -12.29
CA VAL A 227 -1.79 22.74 -11.68
C VAL A 227 -1.57 21.71 -12.78
N ILE A 228 -0.40 21.07 -12.77
CA ILE A 228 -0.02 20.04 -13.76
C ILE A 228 -0.26 18.61 -13.25
N GLN A 229 -0.33 18.43 -11.93
CA GLN A 229 -0.58 17.15 -11.26
C GLN A 229 -1.29 17.43 -9.93
N ARG A 230 -2.29 16.60 -9.58
CA ARG A 230 -2.90 16.57 -8.24
C ARG A 230 -3.14 15.13 -7.80
N ARG A 231 -2.80 14.83 -6.54
CA ARG A 231 -3.16 13.60 -5.79
C ARG A 231 -3.95 13.98 -4.55
N GLU A 232 -4.94 13.19 -4.18
CA GLU A 232 -5.82 13.50 -3.05
C GLU A 232 -6.33 12.24 -2.35
N ASP A 233 -7.08 11.38 -3.06
CA ASP A 233 -7.80 10.25 -2.47
C ASP A 233 -7.44 8.89 -3.09
N GLY A 234 -6.61 8.87 -4.14
CA GLY A 234 -6.26 7.66 -4.86
C GLY A 234 -7.39 7.11 -5.76
N SER A 235 -8.43 7.91 -6.05
CA SER A 235 -9.53 7.53 -6.95
C SER A 235 -9.12 7.31 -8.41
N VAL A 236 -7.98 7.88 -8.83
CA VAL A 236 -7.46 7.73 -10.19
C VAL A 236 -6.21 6.85 -10.17
N ASP A 237 -6.21 5.81 -11.02
CA ASP A 237 -5.01 5.00 -11.25
C ASP A 237 -3.93 5.80 -12.00
N PHE A 238 -2.72 5.84 -11.46
CA PHE A 238 -1.55 6.47 -12.08
C PHE A 238 -0.61 5.46 -12.75
N GLN A 239 -0.90 4.15 -12.69
CA GLN A 239 -0.17 3.13 -13.46
C GLN A 239 -0.61 3.14 -14.93
N ARG A 240 -0.17 4.17 -15.66
CA ARG A 240 -0.63 4.49 -17.01
C ARG A 240 0.41 4.23 -18.10
N THR A 241 -0.08 4.06 -19.32
CA THR A 241 0.76 3.90 -20.50
C THR A 241 1.46 5.20 -20.90
N TRP A 242 2.52 5.11 -21.70
CA TRP A 242 3.22 6.29 -22.25
C TRP A 242 2.28 7.24 -22.99
N LYS A 243 1.35 6.70 -23.79
CA LYS A 243 0.37 7.47 -24.55
C LYS A 243 -0.57 8.26 -23.62
N GLU A 244 -0.99 7.66 -22.51
CA GLU A 244 -1.82 8.33 -21.51
C GLU A 244 -1.05 9.42 -20.78
N TYR A 245 0.20 9.16 -20.36
CA TYR A 245 1.05 10.21 -19.77
C TYR A 245 1.33 11.37 -20.73
N LYS A 246 1.47 11.09 -22.03
CA LYS A 246 1.59 12.11 -23.07
C LYS A 246 0.34 12.99 -23.16
N MET A 247 -0.84 12.38 -23.22
CA MET A 247 -2.12 13.06 -23.45
C MET A 247 -2.78 13.62 -22.18
N GLY A 248 -2.34 13.16 -21.01
CA GLY A 248 -2.98 13.45 -19.73
C GLY A 248 -4.16 12.52 -19.43
N PHE A 249 -4.51 12.44 -18.15
CA PHE A 249 -5.59 11.60 -17.64
C PHE A 249 -6.12 12.13 -16.29
N GLY A 250 -7.27 11.63 -15.85
CA GLY A 250 -7.94 12.07 -14.63
C GLY A 250 -8.89 13.25 -14.84
N SER A 251 -9.27 13.91 -13.75
CA SER A 251 -10.19 15.05 -13.76
C SER A 251 -9.50 16.30 -13.25
N LEU A 252 -9.58 17.40 -14.00
CA LEU A 252 -8.91 18.68 -13.63
C LEU A 252 -9.38 19.22 -12.26
N SER A 253 -10.61 18.90 -11.84
CA SER A 253 -11.14 19.31 -10.53
C SER A 253 -10.78 18.36 -9.38
N ALA A 254 -10.10 17.24 -9.67
CA ALA A 254 -9.72 16.20 -8.71
C ALA A 254 -8.30 15.66 -9.06
N GLU A 255 -8.07 14.36 -8.89
CA GLU A 255 -6.80 13.74 -9.27
C GLU A 255 -6.59 13.72 -10.78
N HIS A 256 -5.43 14.20 -11.23
CA HIS A 256 -5.09 14.20 -12.65
C HIS A 256 -3.59 14.35 -12.91
N TRP A 257 -3.22 14.03 -14.15
CA TRP A 257 -1.98 14.43 -14.80
C TRP A 257 -2.35 15.22 -16.06
N LEU A 258 -1.85 16.45 -16.19
CA LEU A 258 -2.22 17.35 -17.29
C LEU A 258 -1.80 16.81 -18.67
N GLY A 259 -0.69 16.07 -18.73
CA GLY A 259 -0.14 15.46 -19.93
C GLY A 259 1.20 16.06 -20.33
N ASN A 260 2.19 15.20 -20.63
CA ASN A 260 3.56 15.61 -20.90
C ASN A 260 3.66 16.56 -22.10
N GLU A 261 2.90 16.29 -23.18
CA GLU A 261 2.96 17.16 -24.37
C GLU A 261 2.44 18.57 -24.04
N TYR A 262 1.43 18.67 -23.17
CA TYR A 262 0.89 19.97 -22.75
C TYR A 262 1.84 20.70 -21.80
N VAL A 263 2.44 19.99 -20.84
CA VAL A 263 3.43 20.58 -19.93
C VAL A 263 4.67 21.04 -20.70
N TYR A 264 5.09 20.28 -21.72
CA TYR A 264 6.18 20.65 -22.62
C TYR A 264 5.88 21.94 -23.37
N GLN A 265 4.70 22.02 -24.01
CA GLN A 265 4.31 23.22 -24.74
C GLN A 265 4.17 24.43 -23.82
N LEU A 266 3.56 24.25 -22.64
CA LEU A 266 3.41 25.31 -21.64
C LEU A 266 4.77 25.85 -21.19
N THR A 267 5.66 24.97 -20.71
CA THR A 267 6.96 25.34 -20.14
C THR A 267 7.96 25.87 -21.18
N ARG A 268 7.67 25.74 -22.47
CA ARG A 268 8.44 26.38 -23.56
C ARG A 268 8.08 27.83 -23.84
N GLN A 269 6.90 28.29 -23.42
CA GLN A 269 6.44 29.64 -23.75
C GLN A 269 7.24 30.73 -23.04
N ARG A 270 7.66 30.47 -21.80
CA ARG A 270 8.43 31.39 -20.94
C ARG A 270 9.09 30.60 -19.81
N GLN A 271 9.82 31.29 -18.95
CA GLN A 271 10.34 30.68 -17.74
C GLN A 271 9.22 30.47 -16.71
N TYR A 272 9.09 29.23 -16.22
CA TYR A 272 8.15 28.86 -15.16
C TYR A 272 8.91 28.37 -13.93
N ALA A 273 8.37 28.67 -12.76
CA ALA A 273 8.78 28.02 -11.51
C ALA A 273 7.88 26.80 -11.26
N LEU A 274 8.43 25.76 -10.64
CA LEU A 274 7.67 24.59 -10.18
C LEU A 274 7.58 24.62 -8.67
N ARG A 275 6.35 24.55 -8.16
CA ARG A 275 6.06 24.35 -6.74
C ARG A 275 5.51 22.94 -6.56
N VAL A 276 6.08 22.19 -5.64
CA VAL A 276 5.61 20.85 -5.25
C VAL A 276 5.13 20.94 -3.81
N GLU A 277 3.87 20.61 -3.57
CA GLU A 277 3.26 20.57 -2.24
C GLU A 277 2.96 19.12 -1.88
N LEU A 278 3.28 18.76 -0.64
CA LEU A 278 3.04 17.43 -0.07
C LEU A 278 2.35 17.62 1.28
N THR A 279 1.30 16.82 1.51
CA THR A 279 0.56 16.79 2.77
C THR A 279 0.67 15.40 3.36
N ASP A 280 1.01 15.31 4.64
CA ASP A 280 1.03 14.04 5.37
C ASP A 280 -0.39 13.58 5.78
N TRP A 281 -0.54 12.30 6.10
CA TRP A 281 -1.80 11.66 6.53
C TRP A 281 -2.18 11.94 7.99
N GLU A 282 -1.37 12.69 8.75
CA GLU A 282 -1.70 13.07 10.12
C GLU A 282 -2.94 13.98 10.19
N THR A 283 -3.67 13.95 11.31
CA THR A 283 -4.96 14.62 11.50
C THR A 283 -4.95 16.13 11.29
N ASP A 284 -3.78 16.77 11.46
CA ASP A 284 -3.60 18.21 11.23
C ASP A 284 -2.90 18.51 9.88
N GLY A 285 -2.59 17.47 9.10
CA GLY A 285 -2.05 17.53 7.74
C GLY A 285 -0.79 18.39 7.64
N ASN A 286 0.36 17.89 8.11
CA ASN A 286 1.62 18.60 7.94
C ASN A 286 1.87 18.86 6.44
N GLN A 287 1.86 20.14 6.05
CA GLN A 287 2.10 20.58 4.68
C GLN A 287 3.56 21.03 4.51
N ALA A 288 4.24 20.43 3.54
CA ALA A 288 5.58 20.83 3.12
C ALA A 288 5.56 21.25 1.65
N PHE A 289 6.44 22.17 1.27
CA PHE A 289 6.60 22.55 -0.13
C PHE A 289 8.07 22.72 -0.53
N SER A 290 8.33 22.49 -1.82
CA SER A 290 9.59 22.80 -2.48
C SER A 290 9.34 23.69 -3.70
N LEU A 291 10.17 24.70 -3.91
CA LEU A 291 10.09 25.63 -5.03
C LEU A 291 11.36 25.54 -5.89
N TYR A 292 11.19 25.38 -7.19
CA TYR A 292 12.25 25.36 -8.19
C TYR A 292 12.06 26.53 -9.15
N ASP A 293 13.03 27.45 -9.23
CA ASP A 293 12.90 28.71 -9.96
C ASP A 293 12.80 28.56 -11.48
N ARG A 294 13.24 27.41 -12.01
CA ARG A 294 13.23 27.11 -13.44
C ARG A 294 12.84 25.67 -13.68
N PHE A 295 11.66 25.48 -14.25
CA PHE A 295 11.12 24.20 -14.64
C PHE A 295 10.76 24.21 -16.12
N GLN A 296 11.26 23.19 -16.82
CA GLN A 296 10.96 22.93 -18.21
C GLN A 296 11.22 21.45 -18.47
N ILE A 297 10.39 20.87 -19.33
CA ILE A 297 10.63 19.51 -19.84
C ILE A 297 10.98 19.58 -21.33
N GLY A 298 11.66 18.55 -21.82
CA GLY A 298 12.01 18.36 -23.22
C GLY A 298 10.84 17.85 -24.07
N SER A 299 11.08 17.76 -25.38
CA SER A 299 10.09 17.19 -26.31
C SER A 299 9.93 15.68 -26.14
N GLU A 300 8.92 15.08 -26.77
CA GLU A 300 8.77 13.61 -26.84
C GLU A 300 10.03 12.91 -27.37
N LYS A 301 10.74 13.50 -28.35
CA LYS A 301 12.01 12.96 -28.88
C LYS A 301 13.13 12.90 -27.83
N GLN A 302 13.03 13.71 -26.79
CA GLN A 302 13.95 13.74 -25.66
C GLN A 302 13.36 13.02 -24.44
N ASN A 303 12.29 12.24 -24.62
CA ASN A 303 11.57 11.51 -23.58
C ASN A 303 11.04 12.41 -22.45
N TYR A 304 10.72 13.67 -22.76
CA TYR A 304 10.26 14.66 -21.76
C TYR A 304 11.24 14.87 -20.59
N ARG A 305 12.55 14.75 -20.85
CA ARG A 305 13.61 15.00 -19.87
C ARG A 305 13.63 16.42 -19.32
#